data_AF-A0A645CPX7-F1
#
_entry.id   AF-A0A645CPX7-F1
#
_cell.length_a   1.000
_cell.length_b   1.000
_cell.length_c   1.000
_cell.angle_alpha   90.00
_cell.angle_beta   90.00
_cell.angle_gamma   90.00
#
_symmetry.space_group_name_H-M   'P 1'
#
loop_
_entity.id
_entity.type
_entity.pdbx_description
1 polymer ?
#
loop_
_entity_poly.entity_id
_entity_poly.type
_entity_poly.pdbx_seq_one_letter_code
_entity_poly.pdbx_strand_id
1 'polypeptide(L)'
;MEVFYPFHKDRLEEIKNRKIVEDGLKCVLGTGMSLECVLAKDKKKPLVINNDTPMESISQDLVNDTKENKKDLYDVAKDIFG
;
A
#
# COMPACT_ATOMS: atom_id res chain seq x y z
N MET A 1 11.95 0.11 -7.62
CA MET A 1 10.51 0.26 -7.31
C MET A 1 10.36 0.94 -5.96
N GLU A 2 9.45 1.89 -5.80
CA GLU A 2 9.26 2.59 -4.52
C GLU A 2 8.17 1.90 -3.68
N VAL A 3 8.41 1.73 -2.37
CA VAL A 3 7.47 1.14 -1.41
C VAL A 3 7.33 2.03 -0.18
N PHE A 4 6.14 2.07 0.42
CA PHE A 4 5.84 2.97 1.55
C PHE A 4 6.15 2.37 2.93
N TYR A 5 6.21 1.05 3.03
CA TYR A 5 6.39 0.35 4.30
C TYR A 5 7.67 -0.48 4.29
N PRO A 6 8.50 -0.42 5.36
CA PRO A 6 9.72 -1.21 5.46
C PRO A 6 9.48 -2.72 5.30
N PHE A 7 8.41 -3.24 5.90
CA PHE A 7 8.06 -4.66 5.78
C PHE A 7 7.81 -5.10 4.32
N HIS A 8 7.19 -4.27 3.49
CA HIS A 8 7.02 -4.59 2.07
C HIS A 8 8.34 -4.63 1.32
N LYS A 9 9.26 -3.71 1.65
CA LYS A 9 10.61 -3.73 1.11
C LYS A 9 11.29 -5.06 1.46
N ASP A 10 11.28 -5.42 2.74
CA ASP A 10 11.95 -6.63 3.22
C ASP A 10 11.35 -7.89 2.57
N ARG A 11 10.02 -8.01 2.53
CA ARG A 11 9.33 -9.13 1.88
C ARG A 11 9.61 -9.21 0.38
N LEU A 12 9.62 -8.09 -0.35
CA LEU A 12 9.87 -8.08 -1.79
C LEU A 12 11.33 -8.39 -2.14
N GLU A 13 12.27 -8.01 -1.27
CA GLU A 13 13.70 -8.24 -1.47
C GLU A 13 14.18 -9.62 -1.01
N GLU A 14 13.35 -10.38 -0.30
CA GLU A 14 13.61 -11.81 -0.05
C GLU A 14 13.90 -12.55 -1.37
N ILE A 15 14.95 -13.40 -1.37
CA ILE A 15 15.44 -14.08 -2.59
C ILE A 15 14.31 -14.80 -3.34
N LYS A 16 13.40 -15.45 -2.62
CA LYS A 16 12.28 -16.19 -3.19
C LYS A 16 11.32 -15.25 -3.92
N ASN A 17 10.90 -14.17 -3.28
CA ASN A 17 9.89 -13.26 -3.81
C ASN A 17 10.48 -12.41 -4.93
N ARG A 18 11.72 -11.94 -4.76
CA ARG A 18 12.47 -11.22 -5.79
C ARG A 18 12.55 -12.02 -7.08
N LYS A 19 12.95 -13.30 -7.01
CA LYS A 19 13.03 -14.17 -8.19
C LYS A 19 11.69 -14.33 -8.90
N ILE A 20 10.59 -14.52 -8.17
CA ILE A 20 9.25 -14.65 -8.75
C ILE A 20 8.90 -13.41 -9.59
N VAL A 21 9.20 -12.22 -9.08
CA VAL A 21 8.93 -10.97 -9.78
C VAL A 21 9.86 -10.82 -11.00
N GLU A 22 11.16 -11.07 -10.85
CA GLU A 22 12.13 -10.98 -11.94
C GLU A 22 11.82 -11.98 -13.08
N ASP A 23 11.45 -13.21 -12.74
CA ASP A 23 11.04 -14.23 -13.70
C ASP A 23 9.75 -13.82 -14.42
N GLY A 24 8.78 -13.28 -13.69
CA GLY A 24 7.55 -12.72 -14.28
C GLY A 24 7.84 -11.57 -15.25
N LEU A 25 8.70 -10.64 -14.85
CA LEU A 25 9.15 -9.53 -15.71
C LEU A 25 9.87 -10.04 -16.95
N LYS A 26 10.72 -11.06 -16.82
CA LYS A 26 11.41 -11.70 -17.94
C LYS A 26 10.42 -12.36 -18.90
N CYS A 27 9.38 -13.02 -18.40
CA CYS A 27 8.35 -13.62 -19.23
C CYS A 27 7.56 -12.58 -20.04
N VAL A 28 7.28 -11.41 -19.47
CA VAL A 28 6.51 -10.34 -20.13
C VAL A 28 7.38 -9.52 -21.09
N LEU A 29 8.59 -9.15 -20.67
CA LEU A 29 9.47 -8.23 -21.40
C LEU A 29 10.50 -8.94 -22.28
N GLY A 30 10.64 -10.26 -22.15
CA GLY A 30 11.63 -11.08 -22.88
C GLY A 30 13.08 -10.85 -22.44
N THR A 31 13.33 -9.99 -21.45
CA THR A 31 14.67 -9.62 -20.98
C THR A 31 14.73 -9.70 -19.45
N GLY A 32 15.85 -10.19 -18.90
CA GLY A 32 16.05 -10.23 -17.46
C GLY A 32 16.27 -8.84 -16.87
N MET A 33 15.53 -8.50 -15.82
CA MET A 33 15.68 -7.27 -15.05
C MET A 33 15.94 -7.61 -13.60
N SER A 34 16.76 -6.81 -12.92
CA SER A 34 16.96 -6.90 -11.47
C SER A 34 15.94 -6.06 -10.72
N LEU A 35 15.32 -6.61 -9.68
CA LEU A 35 14.40 -5.88 -8.81
C LEU A 35 15.14 -5.29 -7.60
N GLU A 36 15.03 -3.96 -7.44
CA GLU A 36 15.47 -3.23 -6.25
C GLU A 36 14.30 -2.41 -5.70
N CYS A 37 14.09 -2.44 -4.39
CA CYS A 37 13.05 -1.66 -3.73
C CYS A 37 13.66 -0.50 -2.94
N VAL A 38 13.04 0.67 -2.99
CA VAL A 38 13.44 1.84 -2.21
C VAL A 38 12.29 2.29 -1.33
N LEU A 39 12.58 2.62 -0.08
CA LEU A 39 11.58 3.15 0.84
C LEU A 39 11.29 4.61 0.50
N ALA A 40 10.02 4.94 0.31
CA ALA A 40 9.59 6.31 0.08
C ALA A 40 10.00 7.19 1.27
N LYS A 41 10.82 8.23 1.00
CA LYS A 41 11.29 9.18 2.03
C LYS A 41 10.17 10.12 2.47
N ASP A 42 9.35 10.51 1.50
CA ASP A 42 8.18 11.33 1.73
C ASP A 42 6.96 10.43 1.76
N LYS A 43 6.45 10.14 2.96
CA LYS A 43 5.02 9.83 3.09
C LYS A 43 4.34 11.01 2.42
N LYS A 44 3.72 10.81 1.23
CA LYS A 44 2.90 11.86 0.60
C LYS A 44 2.08 12.47 1.72
N LYS A 45 2.16 13.80 1.89
CA LYS A 45 1.39 14.50 2.92
C LYS A 45 0.00 13.89 2.87
N PRO A 46 -0.52 13.37 4.00
CA PRO A 46 -1.87 12.82 4.02
C PRO A 46 -2.75 13.81 3.28
N LEU A 47 -3.54 13.31 2.32
CA LEU A 47 -4.53 14.17 1.68
C LEU A 47 -5.31 14.81 2.84
N VAL A 48 -5.13 16.12 3.01
CA VAL A 48 -5.89 16.87 3.99
C VAL A 48 -7.26 16.98 3.36
N ILE A 49 -8.09 15.99 3.61
CA ILE A 49 -9.50 16.04 3.30
C ILE A 49 -10.06 17.04 4.30
N ASN A 50 -10.14 18.30 3.91
CA ASN A 50 -11.07 19.22 4.54
C ASN A 50 -12.42 18.60 4.25
N ASN A 51 -13.06 17.99 5.27
CA ASN A 51 -14.37 17.34 5.15
C ASN A 51 -15.46 18.40 4.95
N ASP A 52 -15.28 19.27 3.95
CA ASP A 52 -16.17 20.36 3.58
C ASP A 52 -17.31 19.85 2.68
N THR A 53 -17.38 18.54 2.45
CA THR A 53 -18.50 17.88 1.78
C THR A 53 -19.76 18.18 2.59
N PRO A 54 -20.73 18.95 2.05
CA PRO A 54 -21.97 19.26 2.74
C PRO A 54 -22.68 17.97 3.10
N MET A 55 -23.15 17.86 4.35
CA MET A 55 -23.69 16.61 4.90
C MET A 55 -24.94 16.15 4.14
N GLU A 56 -25.60 17.05 3.43
CA GLU A 56 -26.74 16.78 2.55
C GLU A 56 -26.36 15.98 1.29
N SER A 57 -25.06 15.91 0.96
CA SER A 57 -24.54 15.25 -0.26
C SER A 57 -23.96 13.86 -0.03
N ILE A 58 -24.00 13.35 1.21
CA ILE A 58 -23.44 12.05 1.60
C ILE A 58 -24.57 11.00 1.65
N SER A 59 -24.36 9.82 1.05
CA SER A 59 -25.32 8.71 1.11
C SER A 59 -25.49 8.18 2.55
N GLN A 60 -26.72 7.88 2.96
CA GLN A 60 -27.04 7.42 4.32
C GLN A 60 -26.23 6.18 4.77
N ASP A 61 -25.82 5.33 3.84
CA ASP A 61 -25.06 4.12 4.13
C ASP A 61 -23.65 4.39 4.68
N LEU A 62 -23.03 5.53 4.32
CA LEU A 62 -21.67 5.89 4.78
C LEU A 62 -21.64 6.49 6.20
N VAL A 63 -22.79 6.97 6.69
CA VAL A 63 -22.90 7.67 7.98
C VAL A 63 -22.84 6.69 9.16
N ASN A 64 -23.18 5.42 8.92
CA ASN A 64 -23.25 4.40 9.97
C ASN A 64 -21.88 3.77 10.29
N ASP A 65 -20.95 3.72 9.34
CA ASP A 65 -19.64 3.02 9.50
C ASP A 65 -18.56 3.84 10.23
N THR A 66 -18.68 5.17 10.29
CA THR A 66 -17.58 6.04 10.76
C THR A 66 -17.38 6.06 12.28
N LYS A 67 -18.28 5.44 13.06
CA LYS A 67 -18.26 5.55 14.53
C LYS A 67 -17.36 4.54 15.25
N GLU A 68 -16.88 3.47 14.60
CA GLU A 68 -16.32 2.32 15.36
C GLU A 68 -14.85 1.94 15.13
N ASN A 69 -14.13 2.38 14.09
CA ASN A 69 -12.78 1.83 13.86
C ASN A 69 -11.68 2.87 13.55
N LYS A 70 -10.93 3.24 14.60
CA LYS A 70 -9.59 3.85 14.52
C LYS A 70 -8.51 2.86 14.98
N LYS A 71 -8.48 1.64 14.42
CA LYS A 71 -7.26 0.82 14.48
C LYS A 71 -6.23 1.44 13.55
N ASP A 72 -4.97 1.50 13.98
CA ASP A 72 -3.91 2.08 13.17
C ASP A 72 -3.79 1.28 11.85
N LEU A 73 -3.73 1.97 10.73
CA LEU A 73 -3.70 1.36 9.38
C LEU A 73 -2.51 0.40 9.23
N TYR A 74 -1.43 0.64 9.99
CA TYR A 74 -0.31 -0.28 10.09
C TYR A 74 -0.72 -1.66 10.65
N ASP A 75 -1.52 -1.69 11.71
CA ASP A 75 -1.99 -2.93 12.35
C ASP A 75 -2.93 -3.69 11.41
N VAL A 76 -3.79 -2.97 10.70
CA VAL A 76 -4.69 -3.55 9.70
C VAL A 76 -3.90 -4.21 8.57
N ALA A 77 -2.87 -3.55 8.05
CA ALA A 77 -2.03 -4.10 6.98
C ALA A 77 -1.25 -5.34 7.45
N LYS A 78 -0.76 -5.31 8.70
CA LYS A 78 -0.05 -6.43 9.31
C LYS A 78 -0.95 -7.66 9.50
N ASP A 79 -2.20 -7.47 9.89
CA ASP A 79 -3.14 -8.59 10.09
C ASP A 79 -3.55 -9.28 8.77
N ILE A 80 -3.60 -8.53 7.66
CA ILE A 80 -3.99 -9.10 6.36
C ILE A 80 -2.82 -9.78 5.65
N PHE A 81 -1.61 -9.21 5.75
CA PHE A 81 -0.47 -9.60 4.92
C PHE A 81 0.76 -10.13 5.71
N GLY A 82 0.66 -10.21 7.04
CA GLY A 82 1.73 -10.61 7.96
C GLY A 82 2.11 -12.08 7.88
#